data_AF-S3T6M9-F1
#
_entry.id   AF-S3T6M9-F1
#
_cell.length_a   1.000
_cell.length_b   1.000
_cell.length_c   1.000
_cell.angle_alpha   90.00
_cell.angle_beta   90.00
_cell.angle_gamma   90.00
#
_symmetry.space_group_name_H-M   'P 1'
#
loop_
_entity.id
_entity.type
_entity.pdbx_description
1 polymer ?
#
loop_
_entity_poly.entity_id
_entity_poly.type
_entity_poly.pdbx_seq_one_letter_code
_entity_poly.pdbx_strand_id
1 'polypeptide(L)' 'MGEALDIPRQALVKLGTQEAELSAQEVDEIISSICKVAIRFSNIAHDLLPGQIQTETIQMIQNRIEHNINLLH' A
#
# COMPACT_ATOMS: atom_id res chain seq x y z
N MET A 1 -9.33 -10.21 11.63
CA MET A 1 -9.03 -10.00 10.20
C MET A 1 -9.96 -8.90 9.73
N GLY A 2 -9.50 -7.65 9.74
CA GLY A 2 -10.30 -6.55 9.23
C GLY A 2 -10.45 -6.72 7.73
N GLU A 3 -11.69 -6.75 7.24
CA GLU A 3 -11.95 -6.68 5.81
C GLU A 3 -11.17 -5.47 5.27
N ALA A 4 -10.25 -5.69 4.31
CA ALA A 4 -9.89 -4.54 3.49
C ALA A 4 -11.17 -4.23 2.74
N LEU A 5 -11.75 -3.07 3.02
CA LEU A 5 -12.61 -2.45 2.03
C LEU A 5 -11.75 -2.35 0.76
N ASP A 6 -12.22 -2.92 -0.34
CA ASP A 6 -11.54 -2.75 -1.63
C ASP A 6 -11.66 -1.27 -2.00
N ILE A 7 -10.63 -0.48 -1.66
CA ILE A 7 -10.58 0.96 -1.91
C ILE A 7 -9.91 1.16 -3.26
N PRO A 8 -10.66 1.54 -4.31
CA PRO A 8 -10.08 1.77 -5.62
C PRO A 8 -9.33 3.09 -5.66
N ARG A 9 -8.42 3.23 -6.64
CA ARG A 9 -7.71 4.49 -6.94
C ARG A 9 -8.60 5.72 -6.96
N GLN A 10 -9.78 5.61 -7.59
CA GLN A 10 -10.72 6.72 -7.74
C GLN A 10 -11.24 7.24 -6.39
N ALA A 11 -11.39 6.37 -5.39
CA ALA A 11 -11.80 6.79 -4.05
C ALA A 11 -10.72 7.66 -3.39
N LEU A 12 -9.45 7.31 -3.56
CA LEU A 12 -8.33 8.11 -3.06
C LEU A 12 -8.19 9.45 -3.79
N VAL A 13 -8.37 9.46 -5.12
CA VAL A 13 -8.38 10.71 -5.91
C VAL A 13 -9.51 11.62 -5.44
N LYS A 14 -10.72 11.08 -5.25
CA LYS A 14 -11.85 11.84 -4.75
C LYS A 14 -11.56 12.42 -3.36
N LEU A 15 -11.04 11.61 -2.45
CA LEU A 15 -10.66 12.03 -1.11
C LEU A 15 -9.63 13.18 -1.15
N GLY A 16 -8.54 13.01 -1.90
CA GLY A 16 -7.47 14.00 -1.97
C GLY A 16 -7.90 15.32 -2.59
N THR A 17 -8.70 15.25 -3.66
CA THR A 17 -9.17 16.46 -4.37
C THR A 17 -10.31 17.19 -3.67
N GLN A 18 -11.22 16.46 -3.01
CA GLN A 18 -12.43 17.06 -2.40
C GLN A 18 -12.25 17.43 -0.93
N GLU A 19 -11.41 16.71 -0.20
CA GLU A 19 -11.28 16.88 1.25
C GLU A 19 -9.91 17.43 1.66
N ALA A 20 -8.87 17.19 0.87
CA ALA A 20 -7.50 17.63 1.18
C ALA A 20 -6.97 18.76 0.26
N GLU A 21 -7.83 19.29 -0.63
CA GLU A 21 -7.50 20.38 -1.57
C GLU A 21 -6.26 20.11 -2.45
N LEU A 22 -5.93 18.84 -2.67
CA LEU A 22 -4.84 18.43 -3.55
C LEU A 22 -5.27 18.44 -5.01
N SER A 23 -4.32 18.65 -5.91
CA SER A 23 -4.51 18.31 -7.32
C SER A 23 -4.51 16.79 -7.51
N ALA A 24 -5.16 16.31 -8.58
CA ALA A 24 -5.12 14.89 -8.94
C ALA A 24 -3.69 14.38 -9.15
N GLN A 25 -2.80 15.24 -9.68
CA GLN A 25 -1.39 14.93 -9.88
C GLN A 25 -0.65 14.69 -8.55
N GLU A 26 -0.88 15.52 -7.53
CA GLU A 26 -0.28 15.33 -6.20
C GLU A 26 -0.76 14.03 -5.55
N VAL A 27 -2.05 13.69 -5.70
CA VAL A 27 -2.58 12.41 -5.19
C VAL A 27 -1.91 11.23 -5.89
N ASP A 28 -1.74 11.31 -7.20
CA ASP A 28 -1.10 10.26 -8.00
C ASP A 28 0.38 10.06 -7.62
N GLU A 29 1.09 11.14 -7.34
CA GLU A 29 2.48 11.11 -6.87
C GLU A 29 2.58 10.48 -5.47
N ILE A 30 1.66 10.81 -4.56
CA ILE A 30 1.59 10.21 -3.23
C ILE A 30 1.33 8.71 -3.32
N ILE A 31 0.32 8.29 -4.10
CA ILE A 31 -0.01 6.88 -4.31
C ILE A 31 1.22 6.14 -4.87
N SER A 32 1.85 6.71 -5.90
CA SER A 32 3.03 6.11 -6.54
C SER A 32 4.21 5.99 -5.58
N SER A 33 4.45 6.98 -4.73
CA SER A 33 5.51 6.98 -3.71
C SER A 33 5.30 5.86 -2.69
N ILE A 34 4.07 5.71 -2.20
CA ILE A 34 3.71 4.65 -1.24
C ILE A 34 3.87 3.27 -1.87
N CYS A 35 3.34 3.06 -3.08
CA CYS A 35 3.43 1.77 -3.78
C CYS A 35 4.91 1.34 -3.98
N LYS A 36 5.80 2.27 -4.34
CA LYS A 36 7.24 1.98 -4.52
C LYS A 36 7.90 1.40 -3.27
N VAL A 37 7.51 1.87 -2.09
CA VAL A 37 8.03 1.35 -0.82
C VAL A 37 7.32 0.06 -0.43
N ALA A 38 5.99 0.03 -0.57
CA ALA A 38 5.15 -1.07 -0.13
C ALA A 38 5.47 -2.40 -0.85
N ILE A 39 5.80 -2.37 -2.15
CA ILE A 39 6.22 -3.56 -2.92
C ILE A 39 7.47 -4.23 -2.31
N ARG A 40 8.29 -3.47 -1.57
CA ARG A 40 9.55 -3.95 -0.99
C ARG A 40 9.41 -4.38 0.48
N PHE A 41 8.20 -4.39 1.04
CA PHE A 41 7.98 -4.66 2.46
C PHE A 41 8.65 -5.97 2.92
N SER A 42 8.45 -7.07 2.19
CA SER A 42 9.02 -8.37 2.54
C SER A 42 10.54 -8.36 2.64
N ASN A 43 11.22 -7.74 1.65
CA ASN A 43 12.66 -7.59 1.63
C ASN A 43 13.15 -6.75 2.82
N ILE A 44 12.50 -5.61 3.07
CA ILE A 44 12.84 -4.72 4.19
C ILE A 44 12.65 -5.44 5.54
N ALA A 45 11.57 -6.19 5.70
CA ALA A 45 11.30 -6.95 6.93
C ALA A 45 12.33 -8.07 7.15
N HIS A 46 12.72 -8.78 6.10
CA HIS A 46 13.79 -9.78 6.18
C HIS A 46 15.15 -9.18 6.53
N ASP A 47 15.50 -8.04 5.94
CA ASP A 47 16.79 -7.40 6.18
C ASP A 47 16.90 -6.80 7.59
N LEU A 48 15.82 -6.18 8.09
CA LEU A 48 15.82 -5.47 9.38
C LEU A 48 15.52 -6.37 10.58
N LEU A 49 14.72 -7.42 10.40
CA LEU A 49 14.21 -8.26 11.49
C LEU A 49 14.45 -9.76 11.22
N PRO A 50 15.70 -10.18 10.95
CA PRO A 50 16.01 -11.55 10.57
C PRO A 50 15.62 -12.53 11.68
N GLY A 51 14.77 -13.50 11.34
CA GLY A 51 14.31 -14.54 12.26
C GLY A 51 13.37 -14.07 13.38
N GLN A 52 13.02 -12.78 13.44
CA GLN A 52 12.09 -12.26 14.46
C GLN A 52 10.63 -12.32 14.04
N ILE A 53 10.37 -12.37 12.73
CA ILE A 53 9.03 -12.54 12.16
C ILE A 53 9.04 -13.83 11.35
N GLN A 54 8.01 -14.66 11.54
CA GLN A 54 7.83 -15.87 10.74
C GLN A 54 7.68 -15.52 9.26
N THR A 55 8.36 -16.26 8.38
CA THR A 55 8.31 -16.04 6.93
C THR A 55 6.88 -16.04 6.40
N GLU A 56 6.03 -16.93 6.90
CA GLU A 56 4.61 -17.02 6.53
C GLU A 56 3.84 -15.74 6.87
N THR A 57 4.14 -15.11 8.01
CA THR A 57 3.54 -13.82 8.39
C THR A 57 4.00 -12.69 7.47
N ILE A 58 5.29 -12.65 7.13
CA ILE A 58 5.83 -11.66 6.17
C ILE A 58 5.14 -11.82 4.81
N GLN A 59 5.04 -13.05 4.30
CA GLN A 59 4.38 -13.35 3.03
C GLN A 59 2.90 -12.99 3.06
N MET A 60 2.19 -13.33 4.14
CA MET A 60 0.77 -12.97 4.30
C MET A 60 0.57 -11.45 4.21
N ILE A 61 1.41 -10.66 4.88
CA ILE A 61 1.33 -9.19 4.85
C ILE A 61 1.68 -8.67 3.45
N GLN A 62 2.74 -9.20 2.82
CA GLN A 62 3.14 -8.81 1.47
C GLN A 62 2.02 -9.07 0.45
N ASN A 63 1.39 -10.24 0.49
CA ASN A 63 0.26 -10.58 -0.40
C ASN A 63 -0.92 -9.63 -0.21
N ARG A 64 -1.19 -9.21 1.04
CA ARG A 64 -2.22 -8.22 1.34
C ARG A 64 -1.88 -6.82 0.81
N ILE A 65 -0.62 -6.43 0.89
CA ILE A 65 -0.13 -5.18 0.29
C ILE A 65 -0.28 -5.23 -1.23
N GLU A 66 0.14 -6.33 -1.87
CA GLU A 66 0.02 -6.50 -3.32
C GLU A 66 -1.43 -6.47 -3.80
N HIS A 67 -2.35 -7.12 -3.06
CA HIS A 67 -3.79 -7.01 -3.31
C HIS A 67 -4.25 -5.55 -3.31
N ASN A 68 -3.88 -4.77 -2.29
CA ASN A 68 -4.26 -3.37 -2.22
C ASN A 68 -3.65 -2.54 -3.36
N ILE A 69 -2.39 -2.78 -3.72
CA ILE A 69 -1.74 -2.08 -4.84
C ILE A 69 -2.46 -2.37 -6.16
N ASN A 70 -2.93 -3.60 -6.37
CA ASN A 70 -3.68 -3.96 -7.57
C ASN A 70 -5.01 -3.20 -7.71
N LEU A 71 -5.61 -2.73 -6.60
CA LEU A 71 -6.81 -1.87 -6.62
C LEU A 71 -6.49 -0.41 -7.00
N LEU A 72 -5.20 -0.04 -7.01
CA LEU A 72 -4.72 1.31 -7.30
C LEU A 72 -4.23 1.49 -8.74
N HIS A 73 -4.15 0.40 -9.51
CA HIS A 73 -3.91 0.42 -10.96
C HIS A 73 -5.20 0.74 -11.72
#